data_AF-A0A843KY05-F1
#
_entry.id   AF-A0A843KY05-F1
#
_cell.length_a   1.000
_cell.length_b   1.000
_cell.length_c   1.000
_cell.angle_alpha   90.00
_cell.angle_beta   90.00
_cell.angle_gamma   90.00
#
_symmetry.space_group_name_H-M   'P 1'
#
loop_
_entity.id
_entity.type
_entity.pdbx_description
1 polymer ?
#
loop_
_entity_poly.entity_id
_entity_poly.type
_entity_poly.pdbx_seq_one_letter_code
_entity_poly.pdbx_strand_id
1 'polypeptide(L)'
;MLTIAVAAVLLIPGVSGPARPFSAPLPAEIVDGYGGAPVIRMAGTGVDLAACRIYLVDPAGALHEVQTAILTNTTLGEGMAAYIFYLPLDDRPAASGYWITDEPGLVFTADYHVAVRPFSPGGQWRLVVYDRESMKNRVDQVLPITGPASPA
;
A
#
# COMPACT_ATOMS: atom_id res chain seq x y z
N MET A 1 41.80 -41.94 -22.97
CA MET A 1 40.57 -41.39 -23.60
C MET A 1 40.44 -39.95 -23.14
N LEU A 2 40.44 -39.02 -24.09
CA LEU A 2 40.56 -37.59 -23.90
C LEU A 2 39.17 -36.95 -24.02
N THR A 3 38.74 -36.20 -23.01
CA THR A 3 37.54 -35.33 -23.04
C THR A 3 37.85 -34.09 -23.89
N ILE A 4 36.98 -33.76 -24.85
CA ILE A 4 36.97 -32.44 -25.48
C ILE A 4 35.55 -31.89 -25.39
N ALA A 5 35.41 -30.85 -24.57
CA ALA A 5 34.26 -29.95 -24.57
C ALA A 5 34.34 -29.03 -25.80
N VAL A 6 33.23 -28.80 -26.48
CA VAL A 6 33.10 -27.73 -27.47
C VAL A 6 31.97 -26.81 -27.03
N ALA A 7 32.36 -25.64 -26.56
CA ALA A 7 31.47 -24.51 -26.33
C ALA A 7 31.07 -23.92 -27.68
N ALA A 8 29.77 -23.70 -27.89
CA ALA A 8 29.26 -22.82 -28.92
C ALA A 8 28.51 -21.67 -28.24
N VAL A 9 29.22 -20.56 -28.06
CA VAL A 9 28.59 -19.25 -27.89
C VAL A 9 28.57 -18.62 -29.27
N LEU A 10 27.40 -18.26 -29.81
CA LEU A 10 27.23 -17.00 -30.55
C LEU A 10 25.74 -16.61 -30.73
N LEU A 11 25.39 -15.57 -29.98
CA LEU A 11 24.61 -14.36 -30.33
C LEU A 11 23.15 -14.47 -30.85
N ILE A 12 22.29 -13.80 -30.08
CA ILE A 12 20.86 -13.48 -30.25
C ILE A 12 20.64 -12.51 -31.43
N PRO A 13 19.46 -12.48 -32.08
CA PRO A 13 18.47 -11.48 -31.67
C PRO A 13 17.01 -11.99 -31.71
N GLY A 14 16.24 -11.63 -30.69
CA GLY A 14 14.81 -11.94 -30.59
C GLY A 14 14.43 -12.37 -29.19
N VAL A 15 14.45 -11.40 -28.26
CA VAL A 15 13.97 -11.58 -26.88
C VAL A 15 12.50 -11.98 -26.92
N SER A 16 12.24 -13.28 -26.84
CA SER A 16 11.02 -13.81 -26.24
C SER A 16 11.35 -14.06 -24.78
N GLY A 17 11.34 -12.97 -24.01
CA GLY A 17 11.41 -13.07 -22.55
C GLY A 17 10.21 -13.88 -22.05
N PRO A 18 10.34 -14.60 -20.92
CA PRO A 18 9.21 -15.33 -20.36
C PRO A 18 8.05 -14.36 -20.16
N ALA A 19 6.88 -14.74 -20.67
CA ALA A 19 5.63 -14.03 -20.40
C ALA A 19 5.55 -13.78 -18.90
N ARG A 20 5.56 -12.52 -18.49
CA ARG A 20 5.21 -12.15 -17.12
C ARG A 20 3.85 -12.81 -16.85
N PRO A 21 3.68 -13.59 -15.77
CA PRO A 21 2.34 -14.03 -15.43
C PRO A 21 1.48 -12.78 -15.31
N PHE A 22 0.25 -12.84 -15.83
CA PHE A 22 -0.79 -11.87 -15.51
C PHE A 22 -0.95 -11.90 -13.99
N SER A 23 -0.21 -11.05 -13.28
CA SER A 23 -0.45 -10.80 -11.87
C SER A 23 -1.82 -10.15 -11.81
N ALA A 24 -2.76 -10.81 -11.13
CA ALA A 24 -4.00 -10.14 -10.73
C ALA A 24 -3.63 -8.78 -10.10
N PRO A 25 -4.40 -7.71 -10.35
CA PRO A 25 -4.16 -6.43 -9.70
C PRO A 25 -4.02 -6.66 -8.19
N LEU A 26 -2.95 -6.12 -7.61
CA LEU A 26 -2.75 -6.21 -6.17
C LEU A 26 -3.93 -5.53 -5.47
N PRO A 27 -4.46 -6.09 -4.38
CA PRO A 27 -5.56 -5.47 -3.63
C PRO A 27 -5.17 -4.10 -3.08
N ALA A 28 -3.87 -3.83 -2.90
CA ALA A 28 -3.34 -2.52 -2.58
C ALA A 28 -2.12 -2.16 -3.44
N GLU A 29 -1.92 -0.87 -3.72
CA GLU A 29 -0.75 -0.33 -4.41
C GLU A 29 -0.38 1.06 -3.91
N ILE A 30 0.83 1.53 -4.23
CA ILE A 30 1.26 2.89 -3.92
C ILE A 30 0.93 3.82 -5.09
N VAL A 31 0.31 4.95 -4.79
CA VAL A 31 0.02 6.03 -5.72
C VAL A 31 0.53 7.36 -5.16
N ASP A 32 0.76 8.33 -6.05
CA ASP A 32 1.17 9.68 -5.65
C ASP A 32 -0.05 10.51 -5.24
N GLY A 33 -0.08 10.93 -3.97
CA GLY A 33 -1.02 11.91 -3.43
C GLY A 33 -0.65 13.35 -3.81
N TYR A 34 -1.34 14.31 -3.20
CA TYR A 34 -1.01 15.73 -3.36
C TYR A 34 0.45 16.00 -2.97
N GLY A 35 1.16 16.75 -3.83
CA GLY A 35 2.59 17.06 -3.60
C GLY A 35 3.54 15.87 -3.75
N GLY A 36 3.10 14.73 -4.30
CA GLY A 36 3.93 13.54 -4.50
C GLY A 36 4.14 12.70 -3.24
N ALA A 37 3.33 12.91 -2.19
CA ALA A 37 3.38 12.08 -1.00
C ALA A 37 2.81 10.68 -1.30
N PRO A 38 3.47 9.60 -0.86
CA PRO A 38 2.98 8.24 -1.09
C PRO A 38 1.67 7.98 -0.35
N VAL A 39 0.73 7.37 -1.06
CA VAL A 39 -0.60 6.97 -0.57
C VAL A 39 -0.81 5.51 -0.95
N ILE A 40 -1.39 4.72 -0.04
CA ILE A 40 -1.77 3.35 -0.36
C ILE A 40 -3.21 3.38 -0.91
N ARG A 41 -3.39 3.06 -2.19
CA ARG A 41 -4.71 2.83 -2.78
C ARG A 41 -5.09 1.37 -2.57
N MET A 42 -6.23 1.13 -1.93
CA MET A 42 -6.86 -0.18 -1.85
C MET A 42 -8.01 -0.26 -2.84
N ALA A 43 -7.98 -1.26 -3.73
CA ALA A 43 -9.06 -1.51 -4.66
C ALA A 43 -10.26 -2.16 -3.94
N GLY A 44 -11.46 -1.78 -4.35
CA GLY A 44 -12.68 -2.37 -3.84
C GLY A 44 -12.84 -3.83 -4.28
N THR A 45 -13.01 -4.70 -3.30
CA THR A 45 -13.11 -6.16 -3.47
C THR A 45 -14.38 -6.72 -2.81
N GLY A 46 -15.35 -5.87 -2.48
CA GLY A 46 -16.56 -6.20 -1.73
C GLY A 46 -16.35 -6.36 -0.23
N VAL A 47 -15.21 -5.91 0.30
CA VAL A 47 -14.90 -5.97 1.74
C VAL A 47 -15.61 -4.83 2.47
N ASP A 48 -16.33 -5.17 3.54
CA ASP A 48 -16.85 -4.19 4.49
C ASP A 48 -15.75 -3.74 5.47
N LEU A 49 -15.26 -2.52 5.26
CA LEU A 49 -14.23 -1.91 6.07
C LEU A 49 -14.71 -1.59 7.50
N ALA A 50 -16.02 -1.45 7.75
CA ALA A 50 -16.54 -1.23 9.10
C ALA A 50 -16.44 -2.50 9.97
N ALA A 51 -16.57 -3.68 9.35
CA ALA A 51 -16.33 -4.96 9.99
C ALA A 51 -14.83 -5.22 10.23
N CYS A 52 -13.96 -4.57 9.46
CA CYS A 52 -12.52 -4.80 9.50
C CYS A 52 -11.78 -3.95 10.55
N ARG A 53 -10.60 -4.45 10.95
CA ARG A 53 -9.52 -3.67 11.56
C ARG A 53 -8.40 -3.54 10.55
N ILE A 54 -7.87 -2.34 10.40
CA ILE A 54 -6.81 -2.06 9.43
C ILE A 54 -5.57 -1.65 10.20
N TYR A 55 -4.46 -2.30 9.87
CA TYR A 55 -3.17 -2.06 10.50
C TYR A 55 -2.08 -1.88 9.45
N LEU A 56 -1.11 -1.05 9.81
CA LEU A 56 0.16 -0.94 9.13
C LEU A 56 1.26 -1.43 10.06
N VAL A 57 2.14 -2.28 9.54
CA VAL A 57 3.40 -2.62 10.21
C VAL A 57 4.51 -1.86 9.49
N ASP A 58 5.22 -1.03 10.24
CA ASP A 58 6.32 -0.25 9.69
C ASP A 58 7.60 -1.11 9.47
N PRO A 59 8.63 -0.58 8.79
CA PRO A 59 9.87 -1.31 8.54
C PRO A 59 10.62 -1.77 9.80
N ALA A 60 10.38 -1.15 10.95
CA ALA A 60 10.94 -1.55 12.24
C ALA A 60 10.10 -2.63 12.94
N GLY A 61 8.94 -2.99 12.39
CA GLY A 61 8.02 -3.98 12.92
C GLY A 61 6.98 -3.41 13.89
N ALA A 62 6.89 -2.08 14.06
CA ALA A 62 5.88 -1.50 14.94
C ALA A 62 4.51 -1.46 14.24
N LEU A 63 3.47 -1.78 15.02
CA LEU A 63 2.09 -1.86 14.58
C LEU A 63 1.39 -0.50 14.78
N HIS A 64 0.79 0.01 13.72
CA HIS A 64 0.02 1.25 13.71
C HIS A 64 -1.41 0.95 13.29
N GLU A 65 -2.40 1.31 14.12
CA GLU A 65 -3.80 1.25 13.72
C GLU A 65 -4.09 2.31 12.65
N VAL A 66 -4.81 1.95 11.60
CA VAL A 66 -5.31 2.90 10.60
C VAL A 66 -6.69 3.36 11.01
N GLN A 67 -6.84 4.65 11.25
CA GLN A 67 -8.06 5.26 11.74
C GLN A 67 -8.95 5.74 10.59
N THR A 68 -10.26 5.74 10.81
CA THR A 68 -11.21 6.24 9.81
C THR A 68 -11.20 7.77 9.79
N ALA A 69 -10.93 8.36 8.62
CA ALA A 69 -11.23 9.77 8.34
C ALA A 69 -12.68 9.88 7.80
N ILE A 70 -12.86 10.20 6.52
CA ILE A 70 -14.17 10.17 5.86
C ILE A 70 -14.31 8.84 5.11
N LEU A 71 -15.27 8.02 5.52
CA LEU A 71 -15.70 6.83 4.78
C LEU A 71 -17.21 6.94 4.53
N THR A 72 -17.57 7.38 3.33
CA THR A 72 -18.99 7.45 2.90
C THR A 72 -19.51 6.05 2.56
N ASN A 73 -18.66 5.20 1.99
CA ASN A 73 -18.96 3.81 1.66
C ASN A 73 -18.08 2.88 2.50
N THR A 74 -18.70 2.15 3.44
CA THR A 74 -17.97 1.17 4.26
C THR A 74 -17.65 -0.10 3.48
N THR A 75 -18.50 -0.48 2.52
CA THR A 75 -18.26 -1.62 1.63
C THR A 75 -17.69 -1.13 0.30
N LEU A 76 -16.41 -1.43 0.04
CA LEU A 76 -15.76 -1.04 -1.21
C LEU A 76 -16.13 -2.02 -2.33
N GLY A 77 -17.10 -1.64 -3.16
CA GLY A 77 -17.50 -2.40 -4.35
C GLY A 77 -16.48 -2.35 -5.49
N GLU A 78 -16.73 -3.13 -6.54
CA GLU A 78 -15.89 -3.10 -7.75
C GLU A 78 -15.83 -1.69 -8.36
N GLY A 79 -14.63 -1.25 -8.73
CA GLY A 79 -14.38 0.11 -9.26
C GLY A 79 -14.29 1.21 -8.20
N MET A 80 -14.55 0.91 -6.92
CA MET A 80 -14.31 1.82 -5.80
C MET A 80 -12.87 1.70 -5.29
N ALA A 81 -12.41 2.71 -4.57
CA ALA A 81 -11.13 2.67 -3.89
C ALA A 81 -11.20 3.40 -2.55
N ALA A 82 -10.40 2.96 -1.60
CA ALA A 82 -10.05 3.73 -0.42
C ALA A 82 -8.55 4.00 -0.40
N TYR A 83 -8.16 5.03 0.33
CA TYR A 83 -6.81 5.57 0.35
C TYR A 83 -6.34 5.64 1.79
N ILE A 84 -5.22 4.99 2.08
CA ILE A 84 -4.54 5.10 3.36
C ILE A 84 -3.40 6.10 3.21
N PHE A 85 -3.36 7.07 4.12
CA PHE A 85 -2.41 8.19 4.09
C PHE A 85 -1.92 8.52 5.51
N TYR A 86 -0.78 9.21 5.57
CA TYR A 86 -0.24 9.71 6.82
C TYR A 86 -0.54 11.22 6.96
N LEU A 87 -1.20 11.57 8.05
CA LEU A 87 -1.48 12.94 8.46
C LEU A 87 -1.36 13.01 9.99
N PRO A 88 -0.18 13.40 10.52
CA PRO A 88 -0.02 13.62 11.94
C PRO A 88 -0.89 14.80 12.36
N LEU A 89 -1.76 14.57 13.34
CA LEU A 89 -2.59 15.61 13.93
C LEU A 89 -2.00 15.93 15.31
N ASP A 90 -1.29 17.05 15.41
CA ASP A 90 -0.58 17.46 16.63
C ASP A 90 -1.51 17.65 17.84
N ASP A 91 -2.79 17.94 17.59
CA ASP A 91 -3.84 18.10 18.60
C ASP A 91 -4.43 16.75 19.08
N ARG A 92 -4.08 15.63 18.44
CA ARG A 92 -4.52 14.28 18.79
C ARG A 92 -3.34 13.31 18.93
N PRO A 93 -2.53 13.43 20.00
CA PRO A 93 -1.32 12.62 20.19
C PRO A 93 -1.57 11.11 20.38
N ALA A 94 -2.82 10.70 20.64
CA ALA A 94 -3.21 9.29 20.71
C ALA A 94 -3.54 8.67 19.33
N ALA A 95 -3.69 9.50 18.28
CA ALA A 95 -3.86 9.02 16.92
C ALA A 95 -2.51 8.51 16.38
N SER A 96 -2.50 7.36 15.72
CA SER A 96 -1.32 6.83 15.04
C SER A 96 -0.82 7.76 13.92
N GLY A 97 -1.67 8.69 13.47
CA GLY A 97 -1.45 9.56 12.33
C GLY A 97 -1.74 8.88 10.98
N TYR A 98 -2.11 7.60 10.97
CA TYR A 98 -2.50 6.88 9.75
C TYR A 98 -4.02 6.83 9.62
N TRP A 99 -4.50 7.24 8.45
CA TRP A 99 -5.91 7.42 8.19
C TRP A 99 -6.34 6.71 6.91
N ILE A 100 -7.60 6.29 6.85
CA ILE A 100 -8.24 5.78 5.64
C ILE A 100 -9.42 6.65 5.22
N THR A 101 -9.58 6.86 3.92
CA THR A 101 -10.73 7.56 3.33
C THR A 101 -11.14 7.02 1.97
N ASP A 102 -12.42 7.12 1.61
CA ASP A 102 -12.92 6.91 0.25
C ASP A 102 -13.16 8.23 -0.49
N GLU A 103 -12.76 9.37 0.09
CA GLU A 103 -12.92 10.70 -0.48
C GLU A 103 -11.59 11.20 -1.08
N PRO A 104 -11.42 11.14 -2.42
CA PRO A 104 -10.13 11.46 -3.06
C PRO A 104 -9.66 12.90 -2.78
N GLY A 105 -10.61 13.82 -2.55
CA GLY A 105 -10.32 15.23 -2.21
C GLY A 105 -9.39 15.38 -1.01
N LEU A 106 -9.51 14.51 0.00
CA LEU A 106 -8.65 14.55 1.20
C LEU A 106 -7.18 14.22 0.92
N VAL A 107 -6.91 13.53 -0.19
CA VAL A 107 -5.61 12.89 -0.45
C VAL A 107 -4.89 13.49 -1.65
N PHE A 108 -5.64 13.86 -2.69
CA PHE A 108 -5.08 14.33 -3.96
C PHE A 108 -5.20 15.85 -4.16
N THR A 109 -5.79 16.57 -3.22
CA THR A 109 -5.96 18.03 -3.31
C THR A 109 -5.43 18.76 -2.06
N ALA A 110 -5.37 20.09 -2.15
CA ALA A 110 -5.03 20.96 -1.02
C ALA A 110 -6.27 21.52 -0.28
N ASP A 111 -7.47 21.09 -0.67
CA ASP A 111 -8.71 21.78 -0.27
C ASP A 111 -9.10 21.53 1.20
N TYR A 112 -8.63 20.42 1.79
CA TYR A 112 -9.00 20.00 3.15
C TYR A 112 -7.91 20.28 4.21
N HIS A 113 -6.63 19.99 3.91
CA HIS A 113 -5.51 20.11 4.86
C HIS A 113 -4.22 20.54 4.14
N VAL A 114 -3.19 20.95 4.90
CA VAL A 114 -1.87 21.43 4.42
C VAL A 114 -0.98 20.30 3.84
N ALA A 115 -1.59 19.34 3.13
CA ALA A 115 -1.02 18.15 2.52
C ALA A 115 -0.75 16.97 3.48
N VAL A 116 -1.10 15.79 2.98
CA VAL A 116 -0.65 14.50 3.51
C VAL A 116 0.89 14.47 3.56
N ARG A 117 1.44 13.79 4.56
CA ARG A 117 2.89 13.65 4.77
C ARG A 117 3.36 12.31 4.23
N PRO A 118 4.63 12.20 3.79
CA PRO A 118 5.21 10.89 3.49
C PRO A 118 5.19 9.99 4.73
N PHE A 119 4.97 8.70 4.49
CA PHE A 119 5.14 7.68 5.54
C PHE A 119 6.58 7.72 6.04
N SER A 120 6.75 7.58 7.35
CA SER A 120 8.07 7.58 7.99
C SER A 120 8.15 6.44 9.01
N PRO A 121 9.19 5.59 8.93
CA PRO A 121 10.27 5.63 7.95
C PRO A 121 9.88 5.10 6.57
N GLY A 122 10.63 5.48 5.54
CA GLY A 122 10.59 4.81 4.24
C GLY A 122 11.07 3.35 4.36
N GLY A 123 10.52 2.45 3.53
CA GLY A 123 10.89 1.03 3.54
C GLY A 123 9.74 0.10 3.17
N GLN A 124 9.83 -1.15 3.62
CA GLN A 124 8.78 -2.16 3.42
C GLN A 124 7.73 -2.03 4.51
N TRP A 125 6.52 -1.62 4.12
CA TRP A 125 5.36 -1.53 5.00
C TRP A 125 4.44 -2.70 4.75
N ARG A 126 3.89 -3.32 5.80
CA ARG A 126 2.89 -4.38 5.65
C ARG A 126 1.51 -3.84 5.97
N LEU A 127 0.62 -3.88 5.00
CA LEU A 127 -0.81 -3.62 5.18
C LEU A 127 -1.53 -4.90 5.57
N VAL A 128 -2.30 -4.84 6.66
CA VAL A 128 -3.18 -5.93 7.09
C VAL A 128 -4.60 -5.38 7.24
N VAL A 129 -5.54 -5.97 6.49
CA VAL A 129 -6.98 -5.73 6.65
C VAL A 129 -7.58 -7.00 7.23
N TYR A 130 -7.87 -6.97 8.52
CA TYR A 130 -8.38 -8.11 9.28
C TYR A 130 -9.89 -8.01 9.45
N ASP A 131 -10.63 -8.95 8.87
CA ASP A 131 -12.08 -9.06 9.05
C ASP A 131 -12.37 -9.78 10.37
N ARG A 132 -13.05 -9.08 11.28
CA ARG A 132 -13.37 -9.57 12.63
C ARG A 132 -14.52 -10.56 12.64
N GLU A 133 -15.38 -10.56 11.63
CA GLU A 133 -16.51 -11.49 11.56
C GLU A 133 -16.03 -12.86 11.06
N SER A 134 -15.22 -12.86 9.99
CA SER A 134 -14.67 -14.10 9.44
C SER A 134 -13.37 -14.56 10.09
N MET A 135 -12.77 -13.72 10.95
CA MET A 135 -11.49 -13.95 11.62
C MET A 135 -10.34 -14.21 10.64
N LYS A 136 -10.34 -13.54 9.49
CA LYS A 136 -9.37 -13.74 8.39
C LYS A 136 -8.77 -12.42 7.90
N ASN A 137 -7.52 -12.48 7.47
CA ASN A 137 -6.91 -11.39 6.71
C ASN A 137 -7.55 -11.35 5.31
N ARG A 138 -8.23 -10.25 4.99
CA ARG A 138 -8.76 -9.95 3.65
C ARG A 138 -7.67 -9.41 2.75
N VAL A 139 -6.76 -8.62 3.33
CA VAL A 139 -5.54 -8.13 2.71
C VAL A 139 -4.39 -8.37 3.68
N ASP A 140 -3.29 -8.88 3.14
CA ASP A 140 -2.04 -9.06 3.84
C ASP A 140 -0.92 -8.89 2.81
N GLN A 141 -0.42 -7.65 2.69
CA GLN A 141 0.46 -7.28 1.59
C GLN A 141 1.61 -6.39 2.07
N VAL A 142 2.81 -6.69 1.58
CA VAL A 142 3.99 -5.83 1.76
C VAL A 142 4.08 -4.86 0.58
N LEU A 143 4.26 -3.57 0.90
CA LEU A 143 4.29 -2.44 -0.01
C LEU A 143 5.62 -1.69 0.18
N PRO A 144 6.44 -1.52 -0.87
CA PRO A 144 7.62 -0.67 -0.81
C PRO A 144 7.20 0.80 -0.87
N ILE A 145 7.38 1.54 0.22
CA ILE A 145 7.08 2.98 0.28
C ILE A 145 8.38 3.77 0.28
N THR A 146 8.55 4.64 -0.72
CA THR A 146 9.64 5.61 -0.77
C THR A 146 9.36 6.74 0.23
N GLY A 147 10.28 6.98 1.15
CA GLY A 147 10.16 8.00 2.20
C GLY A 147 11.51 8.30 2.85
N PRO A 148 11.59 9.28 3.77
CA PRO A 148 12.83 9.54 4.51
C PRO A 148 13.26 8.28 5.27
N ALA A 149 14.55 7.97 5.23
CA ALA A 149 15.08 6.83 5.97
C ALA A 149 14.83 7.02 7.48
N SER A 150 14.62 5.92 8.20
CA SER A 150 14.56 5.96 9.66
C SER A 150 15.87 6.53 10.20
N PRO A 151 15.85 7.44 11.19
CA PRO A 151 17.06 7.81 11.91
C PRO A 151 17.70 6.55 12.50
N ALA A 152 19.01 6.40 12.31
CA ALA A 152 19.81 5.30 12.84
C ALA A 152 20.06 5.44 14.34
#